data_AF-A0A8X7BRA7-F1
#
_entry.id   AF-A0A8X7BRA7-F1
#
_cell.length_a   1.000
_cell.length_b   1.000
_cell.length_c   1.000
_cell.angle_alpha   90.00
_cell.angle_beta   90.00
_cell.angle_gamma   90.00
#
_symmetry.space_group_name_H-M   'P 1'
#
loop_
_entity.id
_entity.type
_entity.pdbx_description
1 polymer ?
#
loop_
_entity_poly.entity_id
_entity_poly.type
_entity_poly.pdbx_seq_one_letter_code
_entity_poly.pdbx_strand_id
1 'polypeptide(L)'
;MLASNGVSVNTILDIANTLAETFAKASSCDNYTAAFQALRRREERVKSYIFDQSLRFHRHLKDLKIRSANALNILKVLANTRCGADRTSLLRLYRALIRLKLDYGAVVYSSACKSLLKILDPVHHQALRLCLGAFRTSPISEVPPWKVIYPKVDFPLSCYSKACTSESTYRTLYLEHRELFSDYEPIFTDGSKSESHVGSAVVSLSTVITDALPISASIYTAELHALRIALEHISLSYGKKFIIYTDSLSALQSIVSLHSSSHPILVDITYALTNHLMKKDIRFCGIPGHAGITGNELADTAARSVTGSSERFPIPHSDLKACFRQKLQSVWQSNWDQQTENKLHSVMPVLAPIVPSSSNRREKVIWTRLRLGHTRLTHRHLLFGEPPPYCKKCNVSLSVKHILCDCPHSNHLRHRPFNSVDFTISSILNNSINSSLVFKFISIKDFIHHI
;
A
#
# COMPACT_ATOMS: atom_id res chain seq x y z
N MET A 1 -14.13 -52.22 19.20
CA MET A 1 -14.51 -52.41 17.79
C MET A 1 -15.28 -51.17 17.35
N LEU A 2 -14.74 -50.39 16.41
CA LEU A 2 -15.42 -49.21 15.86
C LEU A 2 -16.27 -49.67 14.66
N ALA A 3 -17.60 -49.53 14.76
CA ALA A 3 -18.52 -49.83 13.69
C ALA A 3 -18.95 -48.53 13.00
N SER A 4 -18.76 -48.46 11.68
CA SER A 4 -19.37 -47.46 10.80
C SER A 4 -20.21 -48.23 9.78
N ASN A 5 -21.51 -48.00 9.76
CA ASN A 5 -22.48 -48.62 8.83
C ASN A 5 -22.54 -50.16 8.84
N GLY A 6 -22.34 -50.81 10.00
CA GLY A 6 -22.60 -52.24 10.15
C GLY A 6 -21.53 -53.20 9.60
N VAL A 7 -20.38 -52.69 9.15
CA VAL A 7 -19.23 -53.51 8.72
C VAL A 7 -18.16 -53.56 9.82
N SER A 8 -17.71 -54.76 10.21
CA SER A 8 -16.65 -54.91 11.21
C SER A 8 -15.29 -54.56 10.60
N VAL A 9 -14.66 -53.49 11.11
CA VAL A 9 -13.34 -53.01 10.66
C VAL A 9 -12.25 -53.79 11.40
N ASN A 10 -11.68 -54.82 10.76
CA ASN A 10 -10.75 -55.76 11.41
C ASN A 10 -9.30 -55.68 10.90
N THR A 11 -9.00 -54.85 9.89
CA THR A 11 -7.63 -54.66 9.39
C THR A 11 -7.19 -53.20 9.50
N ILE A 12 -5.88 -52.97 9.67
CA ILE A 12 -5.27 -51.62 9.68
C ILE A 12 -5.61 -50.86 8.38
N LEU A 13 -5.75 -51.58 7.27
CA LEU A 13 -6.12 -51.03 5.97
C LEU A 13 -7.55 -50.48 5.97
N ASP A 14 -8.49 -51.16 6.62
CA ASP A 14 -9.88 -50.71 6.71
C ASP A 14 -10.03 -49.48 7.61
N ILE A 15 -9.25 -49.40 8.68
CA ILE A 15 -9.16 -48.20 9.54
C ILE A 15 -8.61 -47.02 8.74
N ALA A 16 -7.54 -47.24 7.98
CA ALA A 16 -6.94 -46.20 7.13
C ALA A 16 -7.91 -45.72 6.04
N ASN A 17 -8.64 -46.63 5.39
CA ASN A 17 -9.64 -46.30 4.39
C ASN A 17 -10.81 -45.50 4.97
N THR A 18 -11.30 -45.89 6.15
CA THR A 18 -12.40 -45.19 6.85
C THR A 18 -11.99 -43.78 7.29
N LEU A 19 -10.75 -43.62 7.78
CA LEU A 19 -10.18 -42.32 8.13
C LEU A 19 -9.93 -41.44 6.90
N ALA A 20 -9.48 -42.02 5.79
CA ALA A 20 -9.31 -41.32 4.53
C ALA A 20 -10.65 -40.83 3.95
N GLU A 21 -11.70 -41.65 4.03
CA GLU A 21 -13.05 -41.28 3.58
C GLU A 21 -13.69 -40.18 4.44
N THR A 22 -13.56 -40.28 5.77
CA THR A 22 -14.03 -39.25 6.70
C THR A 22 -13.26 -37.95 6.57
N PHE A 23 -11.94 -38.01 6.32
CA PHE A 23 -11.13 -36.83 6.05
C PHE A 23 -11.42 -36.21 4.68
N ALA A 24 -11.68 -37.01 3.64
CA ALA A 24 -12.12 -36.52 2.34
C ALA A 24 -13.47 -35.78 2.44
N LYS A 25 -14.39 -36.26 3.28
CA LYS A 25 -15.65 -35.58 3.60
C LYS A 25 -15.45 -34.29 4.39
N ALA A 26 -14.53 -34.26 5.37
CA ALA A 26 -14.23 -33.06 6.16
C ALA A 26 -13.42 -31.99 5.39
N SER A 27 -12.65 -32.40 4.37
CA SER A 27 -11.73 -31.54 3.61
C SER A 27 -12.33 -30.96 2.32
N SER A 28 -13.56 -31.33 1.97
CA SER A 28 -14.25 -30.72 0.82
C SER A 28 -15.73 -30.66 0.99
N CYS A 29 -16.28 -29.44 0.92
CA CYS A 29 -17.41 -29.19 0.05
C CYS A 29 -17.56 -27.75 -0.45
N ASP A 30 -17.10 -26.72 0.26
CA ASP A 30 -17.73 -25.41 -0.02
C ASP A 30 -17.08 -24.49 -1.08
N ASN A 31 -16.02 -24.89 -1.81
CA ASN A 31 -15.33 -23.95 -2.72
C ASN A 31 -14.73 -24.51 -4.02
N TYR A 32 -15.03 -25.75 -4.44
CA TYR A 32 -14.39 -26.34 -5.64
C TYR A 32 -15.37 -26.72 -6.73
N THR A 33 -15.08 -26.31 -7.97
CA THR A 33 -15.86 -26.65 -9.16
C THR A 33 -15.81 -28.16 -9.46
N ALA A 34 -16.90 -28.69 -10.03
CA ALA A 34 -17.05 -30.12 -10.33
C ALA A 34 -15.92 -30.69 -11.21
N ALA A 35 -15.41 -29.89 -12.15
CA ALA A 35 -14.28 -30.26 -13.00
C ALA A 35 -12.97 -30.47 -12.19
N PHE A 36 -12.72 -29.63 -11.18
CA PHE A 36 -11.57 -29.77 -10.30
C PHE A 36 -11.68 -30.99 -9.39
N GLN A 37 -12.90 -31.32 -8.94
CA GLN A 37 -13.16 -32.54 -8.17
C GLN A 37 -12.88 -33.81 -8.98
N ALA A 38 -13.17 -33.80 -10.29
CA ALA A 38 -12.89 -34.93 -11.18
C ALA A 38 -11.38 -35.16 -11.40
N LEU A 39 -10.60 -34.08 -11.57
CA LEU A 39 -9.12 -34.12 -11.62
C LEU A 39 -8.52 -34.65 -10.31
N ARG A 40 -9.01 -34.16 -9.17
CA ARG A 40 -8.61 -34.60 -7.82
C ARG A 40 -8.77 -36.12 -7.63
N ARG A 41 -9.93 -36.67 -8.00
CA ARG A 41 -10.22 -38.11 -7.88
C ARG A 41 -9.31 -39.00 -8.73
N ARG A 42 -8.69 -38.44 -9.78
CA ARG A 42 -7.86 -39.19 -10.74
C ARG A 42 -6.38 -39.24 -10.33
N GLU A 43 -5.83 -38.16 -9.76
CA GLU A 43 -4.43 -38.14 -9.26
C GLU A 43 -4.25 -38.78 -7.87
N GLU A 44 -5.23 -38.66 -6.96
CA GLU A 44 -5.10 -39.19 -5.58
C GLU A 44 -5.14 -40.72 -5.50
N ARG A 45 -5.82 -41.39 -6.43
CA ARG A 45 -6.02 -42.85 -6.40
C ARG A 45 -4.81 -43.69 -6.82
N VAL A 46 -3.83 -43.12 -7.53
CA VAL A 46 -2.85 -43.96 -8.24
C VAL A 46 -1.53 -44.17 -7.46
N LYS A 47 -1.17 -43.37 -6.43
CA LYS A 47 0.14 -43.55 -5.74
C LYS A 47 0.25 -43.21 -4.24
N SER A 48 -0.83 -42.94 -3.49
CA SER A 48 -0.73 -41.85 -2.50
C SER A 48 -0.49 -42.14 -1.01
N TYR A 49 -0.11 -43.33 -0.52
CA TYR A 49 0.33 -43.44 0.89
C TYR A 49 1.25 -44.64 1.17
N ILE A 50 2.43 -44.40 1.77
CA ILE A 50 3.39 -45.44 2.12
C ILE A 50 3.36 -45.65 3.63
N PHE A 51 2.69 -46.71 4.07
CA PHE A 51 2.74 -47.14 5.46
C PHE A 51 4.04 -47.89 5.72
N ASP A 52 4.78 -47.42 6.73
CA ASP A 52 5.88 -48.17 7.32
C ASP A 52 5.30 -49.00 8.48
N GLN A 53 5.73 -50.26 8.64
CA GLN A 53 5.29 -51.13 9.74
C GLN A 53 5.54 -50.49 11.12
N SER A 54 6.54 -49.61 11.21
CA SER A 54 6.89 -48.87 12.42
C SER A 54 6.15 -47.55 12.60
N LEU A 55 5.28 -47.15 11.65
CA LEU A 55 4.57 -45.85 11.62
C LEU A 55 5.48 -44.64 11.85
N ARG A 56 6.76 -44.74 11.45
CA ARG A 56 7.73 -43.63 11.57
C ARG A 56 7.62 -42.60 10.44
N PHE A 57 6.86 -42.91 9.38
CA PHE A 57 6.54 -42.05 8.23
C PHE A 57 7.73 -41.42 7.47
N HIS A 58 8.97 -41.84 7.72
CA HIS A 58 10.17 -41.29 7.08
C HIS A 58 10.16 -41.38 5.56
N ARG A 59 9.85 -42.56 5.03
CA ARG A 59 9.76 -42.79 3.59
C ARG A 59 8.64 -41.96 2.95
N HIS A 60 7.48 -41.91 3.61
CA HIS A 60 6.33 -41.12 3.16
C HIS A 60 6.64 -39.63 3.12
N LEU A 61 7.21 -39.06 4.19
CA LEU A 61 7.51 -37.63 4.28
C LEU A 61 8.62 -37.21 3.29
N LYS A 62 9.62 -38.06 3.02
CA LYS A 62 10.61 -37.82 1.97
C LYS A 62 10.00 -37.81 0.58
N ASP A 63 9.15 -38.79 0.27
CA ASP A 63 8.44 -38.84 -1.01
C ASP A 63 7.49 -37.63 -1.16
N LEU A 64 6.76 -37.28 -0.11
CA LEU A 64 5.89 -36.12 -0.08
C LEU A 64 6.66 -34.81 -0.32
N LYS A 65 7.85 -34.67 0.27
CA LYS A 65 8.76 -33.53 0.00
C LYS A 65 9.15 -33.47 -1.48
N ILE A 66 9.54 -34.59 -2.09
CA ILE A 66 9.94 -34.65 -3.50
C ILE A 66 8.76 -34.28 -4.41
N ARG A 67 7.58 -34.88 -4.17
CA ARG A 67 6.38 -34.57 -4.95
C ARG A 67 5.96 -33.11 -4.83
N SER A 68 6.06 -32.54 -3.63
CA SER A 68 5.76 -31.12 -3.38
C SER A 68 6.81 -30.19 -3.99
N ALA A 69 8.09 -30.58 -4.00
CA ALA A 69 9.16 -29.84 -4.64
C ALA A 69 9.02 -29.81 -6.18
N ASN A 70 8.53 -30.90 -6.78
CA ASN A 70 8.22 -30.92 -8.21
C ASN A 70 7.08 -29.94 -8.55
N ALA A 71 6.02 -29.91 -7.74
CA ALA A 71 4.94 -28.93 -7.88
C ALA A 71 5.42 -27.48 -7.65
N LEU A 72 6.38 -27.27 -6.75
CA LEU A 72 7.01 -25.96 -6.53
C LEU A 72 7.77 -25.47 -7.77
N ASN A 73 8.36 -26.34 -8.58
CA ASN A 73 9.02 -25.93 -9.81
C ASN A 73 8.02 -25.34 -10.83
N ILE A 74 6.77 -25.83 -10.85
CA ILE A 74 5.70 -25.25 -11.67
C ILE A 74 5.40 -23.81 -11.20
N LEU A 75 5.28 -23.59 -9.89
CA LEU A 75 5.09 -22.24 -9.34
C LEU A 75 6.26 -21.31 -9.65
N LYS A 76 7.51 -21.80 -9.61
CA LYS A 76 8.69 -20.98 -9.95
C LYS A 76 8.64 -20.46 -11.39
N VAL A 77 8.18 -21.29 -12.33
CA VAL A 77 8.03 -20.90 -13.74
C VAL A 77 6.93 -19.85 -13.90
N LEU A 78 5.79 -20.06 -13.24
CA LEU A 78 4.63 -19.17 -13.35
C LEU A 78 4.78 -17.86 -12.57
N ALA A 79 5.65 -17.81 -11.57
CA ALA A 79 5.94 -16.60 -10.79
C ALA A 79 6.98 -15.66 -11.44
N ASN A 80 7.33 -15.86 -12.71
CA ASN A 80 8.33 -15.06 -13.42
C ASN A 80 7.85 -13.60 -13.63
N THR A 81 8.73 -12.62 -13.42
CA THR A 81 8.37 -11.19 -13.36
C THR A 81 8.04 -10.52 -14.70
N ARG A 82 8.30 -11.19 -15.84
CA ARG A 82 8.04 -10.63 -17.18
C ARG A 82 6.65 -10.97 -17.74
N CYS A 83 6.17 -12.19 -17.52
CA CYS A 83 4.88 -12.70 -18.03
C CYS A 83 4.22 -13.68 -17.03
N GLY A 84 4.38 -13.45 -15.73
CA GLY A 84 3.90 -14.35 -14.68
C GLY A 84 2.43 -14.20 -14.34
N ALA A 85 1.89 -15.19 -13.61
CA ALA A 85 0.53 -15.16 -13.10
C ALA A 85 0.39 -14.16 -11.93
N ASP A 86 -0.80 -13.58 -11.77
CA ASP A 86 -1.10 -12.68 -10.66
C ASP A 86 -1.07 -13.41 -9.30
N ARG A 87 -0.91 -12.64 -8.22
CA ARG A 87 -0.83 -13.17 -6.85
C ARG A 87 -1.98 -14.10 -6.47
N THR A 88 -3.21 -13.76 -6.89
CA THR A 88 -4.40 -14.55 -6.55
C THR A 88 -4.37 -15.90 -7.25
N SER A 89 -4.01 -15.91 -8.54
CA SER A 89 -3.82 -17.14 -9.32
C SER A 89 -2.69 -18.01 -8.78
N LEU A 90 -1.54 -17.41 -8.41
CA LEU A 90 -0.43 -18.14 -7.80
C LEU A 90 -0.82 -18.77 -6.46
N LEU A 91 -1.57 -18.06 -5.61
CA LEU A 91 -2.09 -18.60 -4.35
C LEU A 91 -3.08 -19.74 -4.56
N ARG A 92 -3.94 -19.67 -5.58
CA ARG A 92 -4.86 -20.76 -5.97
C ARG A 92 -4.08 -22.01 -6.42
N LEU A 93 -3.07 -21.83 -7.26
CA LEU A 93 -2.21 -22.93 -7.73
C LEU A 93 -1.41 -23.56 -6.59
N TYR A 94 -0.87 -22.75 -5.68
CA TYR A 94 -0.21 -23.25 -4.48
C TYR A 94 -1.14 -24.11 -3.62
N ARG A 95 -2.38 -23.64 -3.39
CA ARG A 95 -3.39 -24.41 -2.65
C ARG A 95 -3.67 -25.76 -3.32
N ALA A 96 -3.83 -25.76 -4.64
CA ALA A 96 -4.15 -26.95 -5.40
C ALA A 96 -3.00 -27.96 -5.53
N LEU A 97 -1.78 -27.49 -5.83
CA LEU A 97 -0.68 -28.36 -6.24
C LEU A 97 0.25 -28.79 -5.10
N ILE A 98 0.37 -27.95 -4.06
CA ILE A 98 1.32 -28.16 -2.96
C ILE A 98 0.56 -28.37 -1.66
N ARG A 99 -0.26 -27.40 -1.25
CA ARG A 99 -0.91 -27.45 0.06
C ARG A 99 -1.84 -28.65 0.19
N LEU A 100 -2.63 -28.96 -0.84
CA LEU A 100 -3.50 -30.12 -0.84
C LEU A 100 -2.71 -31.43 -0.61
N LYS A 101 -1.51 -31.57 -1.19
CA LYS A 101 -0.65 -32.74 -0.99
C LYS A 101 -0.08 -32.81 0.42
N LEU A 102 0.29 -31.66 0.99
CA LEU A 102 0.77 -31.57 2.37
C LEU A 102 -0.37 -31.88 3.34
N ASP A 103 -1.53 -31.27 3.18
CA ASP A 103 -2.68 -31.45 4.09
C ASP A 103 -3.26 -32.88 4.01
N TYR A 104 -3.15 -33.53 2.84
CA TYR A 104 -3.60 -34.92 2.64
C TYR A 104 -2.76 -35.90 3.48
N GLY A 105 -3.41 -36.54 4.47
CA GLY A 105 -2.77 -37.47 5.39
C GLY A 105 -2.01 -36.82 6.55
N ALA A 106 -2.06 -35.48 6.68
CA ALA A 106 -1.44 -34.78 7.79
C ALA A 106 -1.92 -35.28 9.16
N VAL A 107 -3.19 -35.65 9.29
CA VAL A 107 -3.73 -36.27 10.51
C VAL A 107 -3.00 -37.57 10.87
N VAL A 108 -2.62 -38.36 9.87
CA VAL A 108 -1.98 -39.67 10.07
C VAL A 108 -0.49 -39.50 10.36
N TYR A 109 0.24 -38.71 9.56
CA TYR A 109 1.68 -38.52 9.75
C TYR A 109 2.04 -37.46 10.80
N SER A 110 1.08 -36.68 11.33
CA SER A 110 1.33 -35.66 12.38
C SER A 110 1.95 -36.22 13.65
N SER A 111 1.80 -37.53 13.89
CA SER A 111 2.43 -38.28 14.97
C SER A 111 3.94 -38.50 14.78
N ALA A 112 4.48 -38.22 13.59
CA ALA A 112 5.91 -38.32 13.31
C ALA A 112 6.74 -37.31 14.13
N CYS A 113 8.04 -37.58 14.29
CA CYS A 113 8.90 -36.69 15.08
C CYS A 113 8.99 -35.28 14.46
N LYS A 114 9.05 -34.25 15.32
CA LYS A 114 9.04 -32.84 14.91
C LYS A 114 10.16 -32.48 13.92
N SER A 115 11.34 -33.07 14.07
CA SER A 115 12.47 -32.85 13.15
C SER A 115 12.20 -33.38 11.73
N LEU A 116 11.44 -34.47 11.62
CA LEU A 116 11.06 -35.06 10.35
C LEU A 116 9.90 -34.30 9.69
N LEU A 117 8.95 -33.77 10.47
CA LEU A 117 7.88 -32.89 9.94
C LEU A 117 8.47 -31.61 9.32
N LYS A 118 9.49 -31.02 9.96
CA LYS A 118 10.19 -29.80 9.50
C LYS A 118 10.83 -29.94 8.11
N ILE A 119 10.96 -31.15 7.53
CA ILE A 119 11.52 -31.30 6.18
C ILE A 119 10.57 -30.78 5.08
N LEU A 120 9.28 -30.61 5.41
CA LEU A 120 8.24 -30.11 4.50
C LEU A 120 8.19 -28.57 4.47
N ASP A 121 8.56 -27.92 5.57
CA ASP A 121 8.55 -26.46 5.76
C ASP A 121 9.29 -25.69 4.63
N PRO A 122 10.49 -26.10 4.16
CA PRO A 122 11.18 -25.38 3.09
C PRO A 122 10.37 -25.28 1.81
N VAL A 123 9.67 -26.35 1.43
CA VAL A 123 8.85 -26.38 0.21
C VAL A 123 7.63 -25.47 0.37
N HIS A 124 6.99 -25.54 1.54
CA HIS A 124 5.84 -24.72 1.90
C HIS A 124 6.17 -23.23 1.92
N HIS A 125 7.21 -22.83 2.67
CA HIS A 125 7.62 -21.44 2.81
C HIS A 125 8.16 -20.86 1.50
N GLN A 126 8.92 -21.65 0.72
CA GLN A 126 9.40 -21.20 -0.58
C GLN A 126 8.25 -20.97 -1.56
N ALA A 127 7.23 -21.84 -1.56
CA ALA A 127 6.03 -21.64 -2.37
C ALA A 127 5.30 -20.35 -2.00
N LEU A 128 5.06 -20.13 -0.69
CA LEU A 128 4.38 -18.92 -0.22
C LEU A 128 5.17 -17.66 -0.56
N ARG A 129 6.49 -17.64 -0.36
CA ARG A 129 7.32 -16.49 -0.73
C ARG A 129 7.22 -16.17 -2.22
N LEU A 130 7.22 -17.19 -3.09
CA LEU A 130 7.03 -17.01 -4.53
C LEU A 130 5.64 -16.44 -4.85
N CYS A 131 4.57 -17.00 -4.27
CA CYS A 131 3.21 -16.51 -4.49
C CYS A 131 3.00 -15.08 -4.01
N LEU A 132 3.70 -14.69 -2.93
CA LEU A 132 3.62 -13.35 -2.34
C LEU A 132 4.62 -12.35 -2.94
N GLY A 133 5.53 -12.79 -3.82
CA GLY A 133 6.63 -11.95 -4.32
C GLY A 133 7.65 -11.54 -3.25
N ALA A 134 7.72 -12.28 -2.14
CA ALA A 134 8.59 -11.98 -1.00
C ALA A 134 10.04 -12.44 -1.25
N PHE A 135 10.99 -11.74 -0.62
CA PHE A 135 12.40 -12.12 -0.69
C PHE A 135 12.64 -13.50 -0.05
N ARG A 136 13.69 -14.20 -0.50
CA ARG A 136 14.09 -15.50 0.08
C ARG A 136 14.42 -15.40 1.57
N THR A 137 14.84 -14.22 2.03
CA THR A 137 15.17 -13.90 3.41
C THR A 137 13.97 -13.42 4.23
N SER A 138 12.79 -13.24 3.63
CA SER A 138 11.62 -12.76 4.36
C SER A 138 11.26 -13.72 5.49
N PRO A 139 11.01 -13.20 6.71
CA PRO A 139 10.63 -14.04 7.85
C PRO A 139 9.37 -14.84 7.53
N ILE A 140 9.26 -16.02 8.14
CA ILE A 140 8.07 -16.85 8.01
C ILE A 140 6.96 -16.16 8.81
N SER A 141 5.87 -15.79 8.15
CA SER A 141 4.69 -15.25 8.83
C SER A 141 4.13 -16.31 9.77
N GLU A 142 4.03 -16.00 11.07
CA GLU A 142 3.38 -16.88 12.05
C GLU A 142 1.89 -17.07 11.74
N VAL A 143 1.28 -16.11 11.03
CA VAL A 143 -0.10 -16.19 10.57
C VAL A 143 -0.13 -16.75 9.15
N PRO A 144 -0.72 -17.94 8.92
CA PRO A 144 -0.82 -18.49 7.59
C PRO A 144 -1.80 -17.69 6.73
N PRO A 145 -1.53 -17.51 5.42
CA PRO A 145 -2.32 -16.65 4.51
C PRO A 145 -3.72 -17.15 4.16
N TRP A 146 -4.24 -18.15 4.88
CA TRP A 146 -5.62 -18.64 4.77
C TRP A 146 -6.39 -18.53 6.10
N LYS A 147 -5.75 -18.14 7.20
CA LYS A 147 -6.44 -17.64 8.40
C LYS A 147 -6.80 -16.16 8.23
N VAL A 148 -6.99 -15.70 6.99
CA VAL A 148 -7.28 -14.29 6.68
C VAL A 148 -8.63 -13.96 7.30
N ILE A 149 -8.58 -13.11 8.32
CA ILE A 149 -9.77 -12.48 8.87
C ILE A 149 -10.12 -11.31 7.96
N TYR A 150 -11.40 -11.21 7.63
CA TYR A 150 -11.96 -10.01 7.04
C TYR A 150 -12.58 -9.21 8.19
N PRO A 151 -11.93 -8.11 8.64
CA PRO A 151 -12.47 -7.31 9.72
C PRO A 151 -13.83 -6.76 9.30
N LYS A 152 -14.77 -6.70 10.24
CA LYS A 152 -16.04 -6.02 10.03
C LYS A 152 -15.76 -4.51 10.05
N VAL A 153 -15.89 -3.87 8.90
CA VAL A 153 -15.68 -2.42 8.75
C VAL A 153 -16.95 -1.80 8.20
N ASP A 154 -17.44 -0.78 8.89
CA ASP A 154 -18.67 -0.06 8.54
C ASP A 154 -18.37 1.43 8.33
N PHE A 155 -19.14 2.05 7.43
CA PHE A 155 -19.04 3.47 7.14
C PHE A 155 -20.43 4.13 7.16
N PRO A 156 -21.17 4.08 8.29
CA PRO A 156 -22.58 4.44 8.31
C PRO A 156 -22.82 5.92 8.06
N LEU A 157 -21.86 6.78 8.41
CA LEU A 157 -21.95 8.23 8.28
C LEU A 157 -21.28 8.75 7.00
N SER A 158 -20.66 7.88 6.19
CA SER A 158 -19.89 8.28 5.00
C SER A 158 -20.73 8.78 3.82
N CYS A 159 -22.02 8.43 3.77
CA CYS A 159 -22.94 8.87 2.72
C CYS A 159 -23.36 10.35 2.85
N TYR A 160 -23.05 10.99 3.99
CA TYR A 160 -23.37 12.38 4.26
C TYR A 160 -22.20 13.30 3.92
N SER A 161 -22.46 14.37 3.17
CA SER A 161 -21.44 15.34 2.78
C SER A 161 -20.98 16.18 3.96
N LYS A 162 -19.67 16.17 4.24
CA LYS A 162 -19.07 17.00 5.31
C LYS A 162 -19.26 18.51 5.09
N ALA A 163 -19.43 18.95 3.84
CA ALA A 163 -19.62 20.36 3.52
C ALA A 163 -21.03 20.89 3.87
N CYS A 164 -22.03 20.00 3.90
CA CYS A 164 -23.44 20.40 4.02
C CYS A 164 -24.13 19.83 5.27
N THR A 165 -23.47 18.93 6.00
CA THR A 165 -24.06 18.25 7.16
C THR A 165 -23.61 18.94 8.43
N SER A 166 -24.57 19.36 9.27
CA SER A 166 -24.27 20.03 10.53
C SER A 166 -23.67 19.06 11.57
N GLU A 167 -22.90 19.60 12.50
CA GLU A 167 -22.34 18.86 13.64
C GLU A 167 -23.44 18.16 14.46
N SER A 168 -24.55 18.85 14.73
CA SER A 168 -25.71 18.28 15.41
C SER A 168 -26.31 17.08 14.66
N THR A 169 -26.36 17.13 13.33
CA THR A 169 -26.86 16.01 12.51
C THR A 169 -25.93 14.80 12.63
N TYR A 170 -24.61 15.00 12.53
CA TYR A 170 -23.65 13.91 12.71
C TYR A 170 -23.71 13.31 14.12
N ARG A 171 -23.90 14.14 15.15
CA ARG A 171 -24.08 13.67 16.52
C ARG A 171 -25.34 12.82 16.67
N THR A 172 -26.47 13.23 16.08
CA THR A 172 -27.70 12.43 16.09
C THR A 172 -27.50 11.09 15.38
N LEU A 173 -26.94 11.10 14.17
CA LEU A 173 -26.65 9.87 13.41
C LEU A 173 -25.70 8.93 14.16
N TYR A 174 -24.70 9.49 14.84
CA TYR A 174 -23.82 8.72 15.71
C TYR A 174 -24.58 8.07 16.88
N LEU A 175 -25.47 8.80 17.54
CA LEU A 175 -26.28 8.29 18.65
C LEU A 175 -27.24 7.18 18.19
N GLU A 176 -27.93 7.36 17.06
CA GLU A 176 -28.79 6.32 16.46
C GLU A 176 -27.98 5.05 16.14
N HIS A 177 -26.81 5.20 15.54
CA HIS A 177 -25.91 4.07 15.31
C HIS A 177 -25.43 3.44 16.63
N ARG A 178 -25.16 4.26 17.67
CA ARG A 178 -24.73 3.77 18.99
C ARG A 178 -25.83 2.93 19.66
N GLU A 179 -27.10 3.26 19.48
CA GLU A 179 -28.23 2.47 20.00
C GLU A 179 -28.27 1.07 19.37
N LEU A 180 -28.05 0.96 18.06
CA LEU A 180 -28.00 -0.32 17.34
C LEU A 180 -26.89 -1.25 17.83
N PHE A 181 -25.79 -0.68 18.31
CA PHE A 181 -24.64 -1.42 18.85
C PHE A 181 -24.52 -1.26 20.38
N SER A 182 -25.62 -1.03 21.09
CA SER A 182 -25.66 -0.78 22.56
C SER A 182 -24.84 -1.80 23.38
N ASP A 183 -24.81 -3.05 22.94
CA ASP A 183 -24.07 -4.17 23.55
C ASP A 183 -22.56 -4.22 23.23
N TYR A 184 -22.07 -3.36 22.32
CA TYR A 184 -20.64 -3.19 22.03
C TYR A 184 -20.05 -2.07 22.88
N GLU A 185 -18.86 -2.32 23.44
CA GLU A 185 -18.08 -1.30 24.15
C GLU A 185 -17.42 -0.35 23.12
N PRO A 186 -17.66 0.98 23.20
CA PRO A 186 -17.11 1.94 22.27
C PRO A 186 -15.66 2.30 22.63
N ILE A 187 -14.78 2.28 21.65
CA ILE A 187 -13.40 2.74 21.74
C ILE A 187 -13.16 3.74 20.61
N PHE A 188 -12.57 4.88 20.92
CA PHE A 188 -12.23 5.92 19.95
C PHE A 188 -10.74 5.98 19.78
N THR A 189 -10.28 6.21 18.56
CA THR A 189 -8.86 6.29 18.24
C THR A 189 -8.59 7.47 17.34
N ASP A 190 -7.48 8.15 17.58
CA ASP A 190 -7.02 9.26 16.75
C ASP A 190 -5.49 9.31 16.69
N GLY A 191 -4.97 9.79 15.57
CA GLY A 191 -3.56 10.08 15.37
C GLY A 191 -3.35 11.56 15.07
N SER A 192 -2.37 12.19 15.72
CA SER A 192 -2.03 13.58 15.49
C SER A 192 -0.59 13.74 15.03
N LYS A 193 -0.36 14.69 14.12
CA LYS A 193 0.96 15.11 13.66
C LYS A 193 1.07 16.62 13.67
N SER A 194 2.03 17.12 14.43
CA SER A 194 2.48 18.51 14.41
C SER A 194 3.91 18.61 13.84
N GLU A 195 4.47 19.81 13.78
CA GLU A 195 5.85 20.02 13.36
C GLU A 195 6.88 19.44 14.35
N SER A 196 6.51 19.35 15.63
CA SER A 196 7.43 18.98 16.72
C SER A 196 7.16 17.60 17.32
N HIS A 197 5.94 17.10 17.21
CA HIS A 197 5.51 15.86 17.86
C HIS A 197 4.51 15.08 17.00
N VAL A 198 4.54 13.75 17.14
CA VAL A 198 3.55 12.83 16.55
C VAL A 198 3.00 11.98 17.68
N GLY A 199 1.68 11.93 17.81
CA GLY A 199 1.00 11.26 18.90
C GLY A 199 -0.13 10.36 18.40
N SER A 200 -0.43 9.33 19.18
CA SER A 200 -1.62 8.49 19.01
C SER A 200 -2.39 8.46 20.32
N ALA A 201 -3.71 8.39 20.24
CA ALA A 201 -4.55 8.23 21.41
C ALA A 201 -5.66 7.21 21.21
N VAL A 202 -6.05 6.59 22.32
CA VAL A 202 -7.18 5.68 22.44
C VAL A 202 -8.00 6.10 23.65
N VAL A 203 -9.30 6.30 23.44
CA VAL A 203 -10.26 6.66 24.49
C VAL A 203 -11.28 5.54 24.62
N SER A 204 -11.35 4.93 25.79
CA SER A 204 -12.42 4.01 26.20
C SER A 204 -13.31 4.68 27.27
N LEU A 205 -14.32 3.98 27.77
CA LEU A 205 -15.20 4.49 28.82
C LEU A 205 -14.47 4.87 30.11
N SER A 206 -13.37 4.19 30.45
CA SER A 206 -12.66 4.35 31.72
C SER A 206 -11.18 4.74 31.57
N THR A 207 -10.64 4.69 30.36
CA THR A 207 -9.21 4.87 30.13
C THR A 207 -8.93 5.75 28.94
N VAL A 208 -7.96 6.65 29.09
CA VAL A 208 -7.31 7.35 27.98
C VAL A 208 -5.88 6.85 27.91
N ILE A 209 -5.50 6.28 26.77
CA ILE A 209 -4.15 5.78 26.50
C ILE A 209 -3.57 6.64 25.41
N THR A 210 -2.37 7.15 25.63
CA THR A 210 -1.65 7.97 24.66
C THR A 210 -0.25 7.42 24.47
N ASP A 211 0.30 7.55 23.26
CA ASP A 211 1.67 7.18 22.98
C ASP A 211 2.32 8.14 21.99
N ALA A 212 3.63 8.35 22.16
CA ALA A 212 4.43 9.25 21.34
C ALA A 212 5.15 8.45 20.24
N LEU A 213 5.15 8.99 19.03
CA LEU A 213 5.89 8.43 17.90
C LEU A 213 7.07 9.36 17.54
N PRO A 214 8.09 8.83 16.83
CA PRO A 214 9.11 9.67 16.21
C PRO A 214 8.50 10.75 15.32
N ILE A 215 9.13 11.91 15.27
CA ILE A 215 8.71 13.07 14.44
C ILE A 215 8.66 12.71 12.95
N SER A 216 9.50 11.75 12.53
CA SER A 216 9.54 11.23 11.17
C SER A 216 8.35 10.35 10.79
N ALA A 217 7.53 9.91 11.75
CA ALA A 217 6.30 9.17 11.47
C ALA A 217 5.27 10.06 10.72
N SER A 218 4.53 9.44 9.82
CA SER A 218 3.43 10.07 9.09
C SER A 218 2.16 10.12 9.94
N ILE A 219 1.24 11.03 9.58
CA ILE A 219 -0.11 11.06 10.17
C ILE A 219 -0.79 9.69 10.02
N TYR A 220 -0.67 9.07 8.85
CA TYR A 220 -1.20 7.74 8.58
C TYR A 220 -0.64 6.66 9.51
N THR A 221 0.65 6.72 9.83
CA THR A 221 1.27 5.79 10.79
C THR A 221 0.78 6.04 12.22
N ALA A 222 0.57 7.29 12.62
CA ALA A 222 -0.02 7.63 13.92
C ALA A 222 -1.45 7.08 14.05
N GLU A 223 -2.26 7.16 13.00
CA GLU A 223 -3.62 6.61 12.97
C GLU A 223 -3.64 5.07 13.09
N LEU A 224 -2.80 4.40 12.30
CA LEU A 224 -2.65 2.95 12.41
C LEU A 224 -2.15 2.52 13.79
N HIS A 225 -1.25 3.31 14.37
CA HIS A 225 -0.70 3.05 15.68
C HIS A 225 -1.77 3.17 16.78
N ALA A 226 -2.66 4.15 16.69
CA ALA A 226 -3.81 4.27 17.58
C ALA A 226 -4.71 3.03 17.51
N LEU A 227 -4.97 2.50 16.31
CA LEU A 227 -5.70 1.24 16.14
C LEU A 227 -4.97 0.04 16.76
N ARG A 228 -3.64 -0.05 16.63
CA ARG A 228 -2.83 -1.10 17.26
C ARG A 228 -2.96 -1.06 18.79
N ILE A 229 -2.82 0.12 19.40
CA ILE A 229 -2.98 0.32 20.85
C ILE A 229 -4.41 -0.04 21.28
N ALA A 230 -5.42 0.31 20.50
CA ALA A 230 -6.80 -0.03 20.80
C ALA A 230 -7.00 -1.56 20.85
N LEU A 231 -6.39 -2.30 19.91
CA LEU A 231 -6.44 -3.76 19.92
C LEU A 231 -5.67 -4.37 21.09
N GLU A 232 -4.56 -3.77 21.51
CA GLU A 232 -3.83 -4.16 22.72
C GLU A 232 -4.67 -3.94 23.98
N HIS A 233 -5.32 -2.78 24.11
CA HIS A 233 -6.27 -2.50 25.18
C HIS A 233 -7.42 -3.50 25.18
N ILE A 234 -7.99 -3.79 24.01
CA ILE A 234 -9.03 -4.82 23.88
C ILE A 234 -8.47 -6.19 24.28
N SER A 235 -7.23 -6.55 23.97
CA SER A 235 -6.69 -7.87 24.33
C SER A 235 -6.67 -8.10 25.85
N LEU A 236 -6.45 -7.03 26.63
CA LEU A 236 -6.38 -7.05 28.10
C LEU A 236 -7.75 -6.96 28.78
N SER A 237 -8.78 -6.50 28.07
CA SER A 237 -10.12 -6.31 28.65
C SER A 237 -10.88 -7.64 28.82
N TYR A 238 -11.87 -7.69 29.72
CA TYR A 238 -12.74 -8.86 29.89
C TYR A 238 -13.93 -8.90 28.92
N GLY A 239 -14.26 -7.78 28.27
CA GLY A 239 -15.39 -7.67 27.36
C GLY A 239 -15.27 -8.60 26.14
N LYS A 240 -16.41 -8.86 25.50
CA LYS A 240 -16.51 -9.74 24.32
C LYS A 240 -16.84 -9.02 23.03
N LYS A 241 -17.44 -7.84 23.08
CA LYS A 241 -17.94 -7.09 21.92
C LYS A 241 -17.41 -5.66 21.98
N PHE A 242 -16.67 -5.25 20.96
CA PHE A 242 -16.04 -3.92 20.88
C PHE A 242 -16.30 -3.27 19.53
N ILE A 243 -16.53 -1.97 19.55
CA ILE A 243 -16.60 -1.17 18.34
C ILE A 243 -15.56 -0.04 18.41
N ILE A 244 -14.65 -0.03 17.43
CA ILE A 244 -13.57 0.94 17.33
C ILE A 244 -14.00 2.02 16.33
N TYR A 245 -14.14 3.24 16.80
CA TYR A 245 -14.44 4.42 16.02
C TYR A 245 -13.15 5.17 15.66
N THR A 246 -12.99 5.49 14.38
CA THR A 246 -11.89 6.30 13.86
C THR A 246 -12.40 7.17 12.72
N ASP A 247 -11.84 8.36 12.55
CA ASP A 247 -12.09 9.23 11.41
C ASP A 247 -11.06 9.07 10.27
N SER A 248 -10.05 8.23 10.49
CA SER A 248 -9.03 7.92 9.49
C SER A 248 -9.53 6.93 8.44
N LEU A 249 -10.14 7.46 7.38
CA LEU A 249 -10.55 6.67 6.22
C LEU A 249 -9.39 5.87 5.62
N SER A 250 -8.17 6.44 5.60
CA SER A 250 -6.97 5.76 5.12
C SER A 250 -6.58 4.55 5.97
N ALA A 251 -6.72 4.65 7.30
CA ALA A 251 -6.47 3.53 8.20
C ALA A 251 -7.51 2.43 7.96
N LEU A 252 -8.80 2.77 7.88
CA LEU A 252 -9.87 1.82 7.63
C LEU A 252 -9.78 1.11 6.27
N GLN A 253 -9.44 1.83 5.19
CA GLN A 253 -9.17 1.21 3.88
C GLN A 253 -8.04 0.18 3.95
N SER A 254 -7.06 0.44 4.80
CA SER A 254 -5.93 -0.46 5.01
C SER A 254 -6.31 -1.67 5.88
N ILE A 255 -7.23 -1.48 6.84
CA ILE A 255 -7.89 -2.57 7.58
C ILE A 255 -8.69 -3.48 6.64
N VAL A 256 -9.44 -2.92 5.69
CA VAL A 256 -10.18 -3.72 4.68
C VAL A 256 -9.20 -4.52 3.79
N SER A 257 -8.01 -3.99 3.54
CA SER A 257 -6.99 -4.56 2.65
C SER A 257 -5.80 -5.23 3.37
N LEU A 258 -5.94 -5.62 4.65
CA LEU A 258 -4.85 -6.10 5.54
C LEU A 258 -3.92 -7.13 4.89
N HIS A 259 -4.47 -8.06 4.12
CA HIS A 259 -3.74 -9.15 3.47
C HIS A 259 -2.73 -8.70 2.40
N SER A 260 -2.77 -7.43 1.97
CA SER A 260 -1.93 -6.89 0.90
C SER A 260 -0.87 -5.90 1.37
N SER A 261 -0.87 -5.52 2.65
CA SER A 261 0.05 -4.52 3.16
C SER A 261 1.36 -5.11 3.67
N SER A 262 2.48 -4.40 3.44
CA SER A 262 3.79 -4.68 4.05
C SER A 262 4.13 -3.70 5.18
N HIS A 263 3.18 -2.86 5.60
CA HIS A 263 3.40 -1.90 6.66
C HIS A 263 3.51 -2.63 8.01
N PRO A 264 4.57 -2.41 8.82
CA PRO A 264 4.80 -3.13 10.07
C PRO A 264 3.58 -3.14 11.00
N ILE A 265 2.99 -1.98 11.29
CA ILE A 265 1.81 -1.87 12.16
C ILE A 265 0.61 -2.67 11.64
N LEU A 266 0.41 -2.76 10.32
CA LEU A 266 -0.69 -3.54 9.75
C LEU A 266 -0.45 -5.05 9.91
N VAL A 267 0.81 -5.48 9.93
CA VAL A 267 1.17 -6.86 10.27
C VAL A 267 0.83 -7.14 11.73
N ASP A 268 1.18 -6.22 12.65
CA ASP A 268 0.86 -6.35 14.08
C ASP A 268 -0.65 -6.38 14.33
N ILE A 269 -1.41 -5.50 13.67
CA ILE A 269 -2.88 -5.48 13.71
C ILE A 269 -3.45 -6.81 13.18
N THR A 270 -2.93 -7.30 12.05
CA THR A 270 -3.37 -8.60 11.49
C THR A 270 -3.11 -9.73 12.47
N TYR A 271 -1.94 -9.72 13.12
CA TYR A 271 -1.56 -10.71 14.13
C TYR A 271 -2.48 -10.67 15.35
N ALA A 272 -2.73 -9.48 15.90
CA ALA A 272 -3.62 -9.25 17.04
C ALA A 272 -5.03 -9.79 16.77
N LEU A 273 -5.61 -9.42 15.62
CA LEU A 273 -6.94 -9.90 15.20
C LEU A 273 -6.97 -11.43 15.04
N THR A 274 -5.90 -12.03 14.50
CA THR A 274 -5.89 -13.46 14.14
C THR A 274 -5.58 -14.41 15.28
N ASN A 275 -4.76 -14.00 16.25
CA ASN A 275 -4.28 -14.89 17.30
C ASN A 275 -4.83 -14.55 18.68
N HIS A 276 -4.95 -13.27 19.01
CA HIS A 276 -5.33 -12.83 20.35
C HIS A 276 -6.83 -12.58 20.51
N LEU A 277 -7.50 -12.19 19.42
CA LEU A 277 -8.84 -11.62 19.47
C LEU A 277 -9.91 -12.50 18.81
N MET A 278 -9.60 -13.73 18.41
CA MET A 278 -10.54 -14.67 17.76
C MET A 278 -11.83 -14.96 18.56
N LYS A 279 -11.79 -14.77 19.89
CA LYS A 279 -12.96 -15.00 20.77
C LYS A 279 -13.78 -13.74 21.04
N LYS A 280 -13.35 -12.60 20.50
CA LYS A 280 -13.98 -11.29 20.65
C LYS A 280 -14.59 -10.87 19.33
N ASP A 281 -15.75 -10.23 19.38
CA ASP A 281 -16.36 -9.62 18.21
C ASP A 281 -15.93 -8.15 18.15
N ILE A 282 -15.11 -7.82 17.14
CA ILE A 282 -14.54 -6.49 16.96
C ILE A 282 -15.04 -5.93 15.63
N ARG A 283 -15.59 -4.73 15.69
CA ARG A 283 -16.09 -3.97 14.54
C ARG A 283 -15.34 -2.65 14.47
N PHE A 284 -14.95 -2.24 13.26
CA PHE A 284 -14.34 -0.95 12.99
C PHE A 284 -15.38 -0.06 12.31
N CYS A 285 -15.51 1.19 12.74
CA CYS A 285 -16.51 2.12 12.25
C CYS A 285 -15.87 3.46 11.88
N GLY A 286 -16.07 3.88 10.63
CA GLY A 286 -15.70 5.20 10.17
C GLY A 286 -16.68 6.27 10.65
N ILE A 287 -16.15 7.30 11.32
CA ILE A 287 -16.90 8.49 11.74
C ILE A 287 -16.29 9.75 11.11
N PRO A 288 -17.04 10.84 10.95
CA PRO A 288 -16.47 12.09 10.47
C PRO A 288 -15.66 12.77 11.59
N GLY A 289 -14.44 13.20 11.27
CA GLY A 289 -13.62 14.00 12.18
C GLY A 289 -14.15 15.43 12.33
N HIS A 290 -13.96 16.04 13.51
CA HIS A 290 -14.47 17.37 13.87
C HIS A 290 -15.99 17.50 13.69
N ALA A 291 -16.71 16.51 14.20
CA ALA A 291 -18.17 16.40 14.06
C ALA A 291 -18.89 16.39 15.41
N GLY A 292 -18.22 16.82 16.48
CA GLY A 292 -18.86 17.00 17.79
C GLY A 292 -19.14 15.71 18.54
N ILE A 293 -18.56 14.60 18.10
CA ILE A 293 -18.67 13.30 18.76
C ILE A 293 -17.68 13.30 19.92
N THR A 294 -18.19 13.42 21.15
CA THR A 294 -17.37 13.63 22.36
C THR A 294 -16.18 12.67 22.46
N GLY A 295 -16.38 11.38 22.19
CA GLY A 295 -15.29 10.40 22.26
C GLY A 295 -14.19 10.62 21.23
N ASN A 296 -14.54 11.08 20.02
CA ASN A 296 -13.57 11.40 18.97
C ASN A 296 -12.81 12.68 19.28
N GLU A 297 -13.51 13.74 19.71
CA GLU A 297 -12.86 15.00 20.08
C GLU A 297 -11.91 14.82 21.28
N LEU A 298 -12.25 13.93 22.22
CA LEU A 298 -11.35 13.54 23.31
C LEU A 298 -10.11 12.79 22.79
N ALA A 299 -10.26 11.89 21.83
CA ALA A 299 -9.13 11.19 21.22
C ALA A 299 -8.21 12.17 20.46
N ASP A 300 -8.77 13.07 19.64
CA ASP A 300 -8.03 14.11 18.93
C ASP A 300 -7.27 15.04 19.89
N THR A 301 -7.94 15.48 20.96
CA THR A 301 -7.30 16.32 21.99
C THR A 301 -6.17 15.57 22.71
N ALA A 302 -6.40 14.29 23.06
CA ALA A 302 -5.40 13.46 23.73
C ALA A 302 -4.19 13.19 22.82
N ALA A 303 -4.40 12.91 21.53
CA ALA A 303 -3.33 12.67 20.56
C ALA A 303 -2.48 13.92 20.34
N ARG A 304 -3.10 15.10 20.31
CA ARG A 304 -2.40 16.40 20.21
C ARG A 304 -1.61 16.77 21.46
N SER A 305 -2.05 16.31 22.62
CA SER A 305 -1.44 16.63 23.92
C SER A 305 -0.20 15.79 24.23
N VAL A 306 0.14 14.83 23.36
CA VAL A 306 1.32 13.98 23.53
C VAL A 306 2.60 14.80 23.33
N THR A 307 3.46 14.77 24.35
CA THR A 307 4.77 15.42 24.33
C THR A 307 5.90 14.40 24.31
N GLY A 308 7.03 14.76 23.70
CA GLY A 308 8.20 13.89 23.56
C GLY A 308 8.16 13.01 22.31
N SER A 309 9.24 12.25 22.10
CA SER A 309 9.37 11.34 20.96
C SER A 309 9.85 9.97 21.42
N SER A 310 9.15 8.91 21.02
CA SER A 310 9.63 7.54 21.28
C SER A 310 10.77 7.19 20.33
N GLU A 311 11.98 6.99 20.83
CA GLU A 311 13.14 6.61 20.01
C GLU A 311 13.11 5.13 19.56
N ARG A 312 12.25 4.30 20.17
CA ARG A 312 12.25 2.84 19.96
C ARG A 312 11.22 2.34 18.95
N PHE A 313 10.48 3.24 18.30
CA PHE A 313 9.42 2.84 17.38
C PHE A 313 9.97 2.50 15.98
N PRO A 314 9.77 1.27 15.45
CA PRO A 314 10.24 0.91 14.12
C PRO A 314 9.38 1.60 13.04
N ILE A 315 9.94 2.66 12.46
CA ILE A 315 9.26 3.46 11.44
C ILE A 315 9.24 2.72 10.09
N PRO A 316 8.10 2.69 9.39
CA PRO A 316 8.04 2.17 8.03
C PRO A 316 9.00 2.89 7.07
N HIS A 317 9.61 2.16 6.15
CA HIS A 317 10.53 2.75 5.15
C HIS A 317 9.87 3.85 4.29
N SER A 318 8.54 3.79 4.10
CA SER A 318 7.75 4.78 3.35
C SER A 318 7.85 6.17 3.97
N ASP A 319 7.83 6.22 5.29
CA ASP A 319 7.80 7.46 6.07
C ASP A 319 9.19 8.11 6.06
N LEU A 320 10.22 7.29 6.24
CA LEU A 320 11.61 7.71 6.07
C LEU A 320 11.85 8.24 4.66
N LYS A 321 11.33 7.58 3.63
CA LYS A 321 11.50 8.00 2.23
C LYS A 321 10.91 9.40 1.99
N ALA A 322 9.77 9.73 2.59
CA ALA A 322 9.19 11.07 2.50
C ALA A 322 10.09 12.11 3.16
N CYS A 323 10.55 11.85 4.39
CA CYS A 323 11.48 12.72 5.12
C CYS A 323 12.79 12.94 4.33
N PHE A 324 13.41 11.86 3.84
CA PHE A 324 14.63 11.94 3.03
C PHE A 324 14.42 12.74 1.75
N ARG A 325 13.30 12.54 1.05
CA ARG A 325 12.98 13.31 -0.17
C ARG A 325 12.87 14.80 0.13
N GLN A 326 12.20 15.17 1.23
CA GLN A 326 12.06 16.57 1.64
C GLN A 326 13.43 17.18 1.97
N LYS A 327 14.28 16.47 2.72
CA LYS A 327 15.63 16.95 3.02
C LYS A 327 16.50 17.07 1.77
N LEU A 328 16.48 16.06 0.90
CA LEU A 328 17.20 16.10 -0.38
C LEU A 328 16.72 17.26 -1.25
N GLN A 329 15.41 17.48 -1.36
CA GLN A 329 14.85 18.59 -2.11
C GLN A 329 15.29 19.94 -1.52
N SER A 330 15.35 20.08 -0.20
CA SER A 330 15.84 21.32 0.44
C SER A 330 17.31 21.60 0.14
N VAL A 331 18.17 20.57 0.19
CA VAL A 331 19.60 20.69 -0.15
C VAL A 331 19.78 21.02 -1.63
N TRP A 332 19.02 20.34 -2.49
CA TRP A 332 19.04 20.60 -3.93
C TRP A 332 18.55 22.00 -4.24
N GLN A 333 17.48 22.46 -3.59
CA GLN A 333 16.96 23.81 -3.74
C GLN A 333 17.99 24.84 -3.28
N SER A 334 18.64 24.64 -2.13
CA SER A 334 19.71 25.52 -1.65
C SER A 334 20.89 25.58 -2.63
N ASN A 335 21.33 24.44 -3.16
CA ASN A 335 22.40 24.41 -4.17
C ASN A 335 21.95 25.07 -5.48
N TRP A 336 20.68 24.91 -5.84
CA TRP A 336 20.08 25.50 -7.03
C TRP A 336 20.00 27.01 -6.92
N ASP A 337 19.63 27.55 -5.76
CA ASP A 337 19.57 28.99 -5.48
C ASP A 337 20.94 29.68 -5.51
N GLN A 338 22.02 28.91 -5.32
CA GLN A 338 23.39 29.39 -5.50
C GLN A 338 23.80 29.48 -6.98
N GLN A 339 23.05 28.87 -7.92
CA GLN A 339 23.36 28.88 -9.35
C GLN A 339 22.87 30.19 -10.02
N THR A 340 23.34 31.34 -9.56
CA THR A 340 22.89 32.67 -10.01
C THR A 340 23.18 32.94 -11.48
N GLU A 341 24.19 32.30 -12.07
CA GLU A 341 24.55 32.42 -13.49
C GLU A 341 23.83 31.40 -14.40
N ASN A 342 23.06 30.47 -13.81
CA ASN A 342 22.38 29.44 -14.58
C ASN A 342 21.10 29.99 -15.22
N LYS A 343 21.07 30.00 -16.56
CA LYS A 343 19.91 30.46 -17.34
C LYS A 343 18.61 29.76 -16.92
N LEU A 344 18.67 28.47 -16.62
CA LEU A 344 17.50 27.68 -16.24
C LEU A 344 16.99 28.05 -14.84
N HIS A 345 17.84 28.53 -13.92
CA HIS A 345 17.39 29.01 -12.60
C HIS A 345 16.42 30.18 -12.73
N SER A 346 16.71 31.14 -13.62
CA SER A 346 15.80 32.26 -13.90
C SER A 346 14.43 31.84 -14.44
N VAL A 347 14.37 30.68 -15.09
CA VAL A 347 13.14 30.09 -15.63
C VAL A 347 12.46 29.22 -14.59
N MET A 348 13.19 28.48 -13.77
CA MET A 348 12.68 27.51 -12.82
C MET A 348 13.36 27.73 -11.47
N PRO A 349 13.00 28.79 -10.73
CA PRO A 349 13.66 29.10 -9.46
C PRO A 349 13.35 28.05 -8.40
N VAL A 350 12.16 27.46 -8.42
CA VAL A 350 11.75 26.40 -7.49
C VAL A 350 11.79 25.05 -8.20
N LEU A 351 12.53 24.09 -7.64
CA LEU A 351 12.60 22.72 -8.11
C LEU A 351 11.28 22.00 -7.82
N ALA A 352 10.48 21.81 -8.86
CA ALA A 352 9.22 21.08 -8.80
C ALA A 352 9.06 20.15 -10.01
N PRO A 353 8.24 19.08 -9.89
CA PRO A 353 7.89 18.25 -11.04
C PRO A 353 7.24 19.11 -12.13
N ILE A 354 7.86 19.12 -13.30
CA ILE A 354 7.30 19.81 -14.47
C ILE A 354 6.09 19.01 -14.95
N VAL A 355 4.89 19.55 -14.72
CA VAL A 355 3.68 19.02 -15.38
C VAL A 355 3.74 19.42 -16.85
N PRO A 356 3.76 18.47 -17.80
CA PRO A 356 3.71 18.82 -19.21
C PRO A 356 2.38 19.50 -19.49
N SER A 357 2.41 20.74 -19.98
CA SER A 357 1.20 21.52 -20.28
C SER A 357 0.38 20.94 -21.45
N SER A 358 0.89 19.93 -22.15
CA SER A 358 0.29 19.35 -23.34
C SER A 358 0.49 17.84 -23.40
N SER A 359 -0.49 17.12 -23.96
CA SER A 359 -0.38 15.70 -24.33
C SER A 359 0.45 15.48 -25.60
N ASN A 360 0.62 16.51 -26.44
CA ASN A 360 1.33 16.46 -27.71
C ASN A 360 2.87 16.45 -27.51
N ARG A 361 3.53 15.42 -28.02
CA ARG A 361 5.00 15.28 -27.95
C ARG A 361 5.74 16.47 -28.56
N ARG A 362 5.26 17.03 -29.67
CA ARG A 362 5.91 18.15 -30.35
C ARG A 362 5.91 19.41 -29.47
N GLU A 363 4.79 19.69 -28.82
CA GLU A 363 4.67 20.82 -27.89
C GLU A 363 5.53 20.64 -26.65
N LYS A 364 5.64 19.42 -26.10
CA LYS A 364 6.56 19.11 -25.01
C LYS A 364 8.00 19.45 -25.37
N VAL A 365 8.45 19.11 -26.58
CA VAL A 365 9.80 19.45 -27.07
C VAL A 365 10.00 20.95 -27.15
N ILE A 366 9.01 21.68 -27.69
CA ILE A 366 9.06 23.14 -27.81
C ILE A 366 9.19 23.78 -26.42
N TRP A 367 8.36 23.37 -25.45
CA TRP A 367 8.43 23.87 -24.07
C TRP A 367 9.78 23.59 -23.40
N THR A 368 10.29 22.37 -23.53
CA THR A 368 11.60 22.01 -22.97
C THR A 368 12.72 22.87 -23.59
N ARG A 369 12.72 23.04 -24.91
CA ARG A 369 13.71 23.87 -25.61
C ARG A 369 13.61 25.35 -25.24
N LEU A 370 12.40 25.88 -25.10
CA LEU A 370 12.19 27.25 -24.62
C LEU A 370 12.73 27.45 -23.20
N ARG A 371 12.49 26.49 -22.28
CA ARG A 371 12.99 26.55 -20.90
C ARG A 371 14.51 26.45 -20.80
N LEU A 372 15.12 25.57 -21.58
CA LEU A 372 16.58 25.47 -21.67
C LEU A 372 17.21 26.64 -22.43
N GLY A 373 16.40 27.39 -23.18
CA GLY A 373 16.88 28.42 -24.11
C GLY A 373 17.50 27.83 -25.39
N HIS A 374 17.39 26.53 -25.62
CA HIS A 374 18.05 25.78 -26.72
C HIS A 374 17.22 25.83 -28.01
N THR A 375 17.34 26.91 -28.76
CA THR A 375 16.68 27.06 -30.06
C THR A 375 17.70 27.19 -31.18
N ARG A 376 17.30 26.91 -32.43
CA ARG A 376 18.16 27.11 -33.61
C ARG A 376 18.67 28.55 -33.71
N LEU A 377 17.88 29.56 -33.32
CA LEU A 377 18.35 30.97 -33.36
C LEU A 377 19.38 31.31 -32.30
N THR A 378 19.39 30.62 -31.16
CA THR A 378 20.21 30.99 -30.00
C THR A 378 21.44 30.09 -29.85
N HIS A 379 21.35 28.83 -30.28
CA HIS A 379 22.38 27.81 -30.02
C HIS A 379 23.03 27.22 -31.28
N ARG A 380 22.56 27.56 -32.49
CA ARG A 380 23.20 27.11 -33.75
C ARG A 380 24.67 27.48 -33.79
N HIS A 381 25.02 28.69 -33.35
CA HIS A 381 26.39 29.19 -33.43
C HIS A 381 27.40 28.27 -32.71
N LEU A 382 27.00 27.63 -31.60
CA LEU A 382 27.84 26.66 -30.88
C LEU A 382 28.12 25.39 -31.71
N LEU A 383 27.17 24.94 -32.53
CA LEU A 383 27.33 23.76 -33.38
C LEU A 383 28.23 24.01 -34.59
N PHE A 384 28.27 25.26 -35.07
CA PHE A 384 29.03 25.64 -36.26
C PHE A 384 30.30 26.44 -35.93
N GLY A 385 30.60 26.70 -34.65
CA GLY A 385 31.73 27.53 -34.23
C GLY A 385 31.62 29.00 -34.65
N GLU A 386 30.40 29.49 -34.89
CA GLU A 386 30.11 30.86 -35.29
C GLU A 386 30.06 31.79 -34.07
N PRO A 387 30.24 33.12 -34.25
CA PRO A 387 30.07 34.06 -33.15
C PRO A 387 28.63 34.07 -32.60
N PRO A 388 28.44 34.39 -31.30
CA PRO A 388 27.11 34.44 -30.69
C PRO A 388 26.17 35.39 -31.44
N PRO A 389 24.91 34.97 -31.69
CA PRO A 389 23.94 35.79 -32.39
C PRO A 389 23.53 36.98 -31.52
N TYR A 390 23.38 38.15 -32.12
CA TYR A 390 22.89 39.36 -31.46
C TYR A 390 21.58 39.84 -32.09
N CYS A 391 20.77 40.51 -31.27
CA CYS A 391 19.57 41.18 -31.73
C CYS A 391 19.95 42.40 -32.58
N LYS A 392 19.71 42.34 -33.89
CA LYS A 392 20.06 43.42 -34.84
C LYS A 392 19.50 44.80 -34.49
N LYS A 393 18.43 44.87 -33.68
CA LYS A 393 17.76 46.11 -33.29
C LYS A 393 18.20 46.66 -31.95
N CYS A 394 18.61 45.79 -31.02
CA CYS A 394 18.98 46.18 -29.65
C CYS A 394 20.49 46.10 -29.42
N ASN A 395 21.23 45.46 -30.33
CA ASN A 395 22.66 45.16 -30.23
C ASN A 395 23.07 44.40 -28.96
N VAL A 396 22.16 43.58 -28.42
CA VAL A 396 22.39 42.71 -27.25
C VAL A 396 22.41 41.25 -27.70
N SER A 397 23.16 40.39 -26.99
CA SER A 397 23.15 38.93 -27.21
C SER A 397 21.73 38.38 -27.30
N LEU A 398 21.44 37.61 -28.35
CA LEU A 398 20.13 37.05 -28.60
C LEU A 398 19.89 35.85 -27.68
N SER A 399 18.83 35.92 -26.87
CA SER A 399 18.42 34.84 -25.98
C SER A 399 16.90 34.66 -26.02
N VAL A 400 16.40 33.50 -25.58
CA VAL A 400 14.95 33.28 -25.45
C VAL A 400 14.34 34.28 -24.46
N LYS A 401 15.04 34.61 -23.37
CA LYS A 401 14.66 35.69 -22.45
C LYS A 401 14.55 37.03 -23.15
N HIS A 402 15.52 37.40 -23.98
CA HIS A 402 15.45 38.64 -24.74
C HIS A 402 14.26 38.66 -25.70
N ILE A 403 14.00 37.56 -26.41
CA ILE A 403 12.88 37.47 -27.37
C ILE A 403 11.52 37.58 -26.66
N LEU A 404 11.35 36.90 -25.53
CA LEU A 404 10.07 36.81 -24.81
C LEU A 404 9.86 37.98 -23.82
N CYS A 405 10.91 38.45 -23.14
CA CYS A 405 10.82 39.32 -21.95
C CYS A 405 11.52 40.67 -22.08
N ASP A 406 12.63 40.80 -22.82
CA ASP A 406 13.46 42.01 -22.72
C ASP A 406 13.44 42.90 -23.98
N CYS A 407 13.16 42.36 -25.17
CA CYS A 407 13.31 43.10 -26.44
C CYS A 407 12.27 44.24 -26.57
N PRO A 408 12.68 45.53 -26.53
CA PRO A 408 11.75 46.66 -26.60
C PRO A 408 11.02 46.72 -27.94
N HIS A 409 11.68 46.30 -29.01
CA HIS A 409 11.10 46.29 -30.34
C HIS A 409 10.03 45.21 -30.54
N SER A 410 10.01 44.19 -29.67
CA SER A 410 8.96 43.16 -29.66
C SER A 410 7.84 43.48 -28.65
N ASN A 411 7.91 44.62 -27.97
CA ASN A 411 6.98 44.97 -26.90
C ASN A 411 5.52 45.06 -27.37
N HIS A 412 5.27 45.75 -28.49
CA HIS A 412 3.94 45.87 -29.09
C HIS A 412 3.30 44.52 -29.46
N LEU A 413 4.11 43.50 -29.80
CA LEU A 413 3.63 42.16 -30.13
C LEU A 413 3.34 41.31 -28.88
N ARG A 414 3.87 41.70 -27.71
CA ARG A 414 3.64 41.03 -26.42
C ARG A 414 2.41 41.55 -25.69
N HIS A 415 2.10 42.84 -25.85
CA HIS A 415 0.90 43.46 -25.27
C HIS A 415 -0.42 42.83 -25.78
N ARG A 416 -0.47 42.35 -27.03
CA ARG A 416 -1.67 41.67 -27.57
C ARG A 416 -2.01 40.35 -26.86
N PRO A 417 -1.06 39.41 -26.68
CA PRO A 417 -1.34 38.13 -26.02
C PRO A 417 -1.25 38.16 -24.48
N PHE A 418 -0.42 38.99 -23.83
CA PHE A 418 -0.04 38.81 -22.42
C PHE A 418 -0.54 39.90 -21.44
N ASN A 419 -1.70 40.53 -21.68
CA ASN A 419 -2.23 41.68 -20.91
C ASN A 419 -1.89 41.67 -19.39
N SER A 420 -1.03 42.62 -18.98
CA SER A 420 -0.82 43.17 -17.63
C SER A 420 -0.56 42.22 -16.44
N VAL A 421 0.22 41.14 -16.60
CA VAL A 421 0.72 40.34 -15.46
C VAL A 421 2.24 40.23 -15.52
N ASP A 422 2.90 40.20 -14.36
CA ASP A 422 4.36 40.16 -14.16
C ASP A 422 5.13 39.38 -15.25
N PHE A 423 5.93 40.11 -16.03
CA PHE A 423 6.66 39.63 -17.22
C PHE A 423 7.98 38.94 -16.87
N THR A 424 7.96 38.00 -15.93
CA THR A 424 9.14 37.17 -15.68
C THR A 424 9.15 35.97 -16.64
N ILE A 425 10.34 35.54 -17.06
CA ILE A 425 10.47 34.36 -17.92
C ILE A 425 9.89 33.09 -17.27
N SER A 426 9.95 33.01 -15.94
CA SER A 426 9.33 31.93 -15.15
C SER A 426 7.80 31.93 -15.26
N SER A 427 7.14 33.09 -15.13
CA SER A 427 5.66 33.18 -15.22
C SER A 427 5.15 32.81 -16.62
N ILE A 428 5.91 33.17 -17.67
CA ILE A 428 5.56 32.86 -19.06
C ILE A 428 5.74 31.37 -19.38
N LEU A 429 6.84 30.75 -18.90
CA LEU A 429 7.20 29.37 -19.28
C LEU A 429 6.68 28.28 -18.34
N ASN A 430 6.21 28.62 -17.14
CA ASN A 430 5.73 27.65 -16.16
C ASN A 430 4.22 27.72 -15.87
N ASN A 431 3.52 28.79 -16.27
CA ASN A 431 2.07 28.88 -16.09
C ASN A 431 1.31 28.26 -17.29
N SER A 432 0.51 27.22 -17.03
CA SER A 432 -0.28 26.52 -18.06
C SER A 432 -1.30 27.43 -18.75
N ILE A 433 -1.80 28.46 -18.05
CA ILE A 433 -2.77 29.44 -18.56
C ILE A 433 -2.17 30.25 -19.72
N ASN A 434 -0.85 30.47 -19.72
CA ASN A 434 -0.13 31.25 -20.74
C ASN A 434 0.24 30.44 -21.98
N SER A 435 -0.01 29.12 -21.99
CA SER A 435 0.52 28.23 -23.02
C SER A 435 0.04 28.58 -24.43
N SER A 436 -1.27 28.80 -24.61
CA SER A 436 -1.87 29.18 -25.90
C SER A 436 -1.39 30.56 -26.38
N LEU A 437 -1.13 31.48 -25.45
CA LEU A 437 -0.64 32.84 -25.71
C LEU A 437 0.82 32.83 -26.16
N VAL A 438 1.66 32.00 -25.53
CA VAL A 438 3.04 31.76 -25.95
C VAL A 438 3.09 31.17 -27.35
N PHE A 439 2.28 30.14 -27.65
CA PHE A 439 2.22 29.56 -28.99
C PHE A 439 1.79 30.56 -30.06
N LYS A 440 0.80 31.41 -29.77
CA LYS A 440 0.40 32.50 -30.67
C LYS A 440 1.55 33.47 -30.91
N PHE A 441 2.24 33.90 -29.84
CA PHE A 441 3.35 34.85 -29.94
C PHE A 441 4.53 34.31 -30.77
N ILE A 442 4.98 33.08 -30.50
CA ILE A 442 6.10 32.47 -31.23
C ILE A 442 5.72 32.11 -32.68
N SER A 443 4.44 31.90 -32.97
CA SER A 443 3.95 31.73 -34.34
C SER A 443 3.95 33.04 -35.12
N ILE A 444 3.54 34.16 -34.52
CA ILE A 444 3.54 35.50 -35.14
C ILE A 444 4.95 35.94 -35.56
N LYS A 445 5.99 35.49 -34.85
CA LYS A 445 7.40 35.80 -35.13
C LYS A 445 8.10 34.77 -36.04
N ASP A 446 7.38 33.77 -36.55
CA ASP A 446 7.93 32.56 -37.19
C ASP A 446 8.97 31.81 -36.34
N PHE A 447 9.09 32.18 -35.07
CA PHE A 447 10.11 31.66 -34.16
C PHE A 447 9.93 30.17 -33.90
N ILE A 448 8.69 29.68 -33.97
CA ILE A 448 8.35 28.26 -33.80
C ILE A 448 9.08 27.33 -34.79
N HIS A 449 9.40 27.80 -35.99
CA HIS A 449 10.16 27.04 -36.99
C HIS A 449 11.66 26.96 -36.66
N HIS A 450 12.12 27.75 -35.69
CA HIS A 450 13.49 27.79 -35.23
C HIS A 450 13.65 27.26 -33.79
N ILE A 451 12.61 26.69 -33.19
CA ILE A 451 12.68 25.96 -31.90
C ILE A 451 12.81 24.48 -32.20
#